data_AF-A0A1V5JPC0-F1
#
_entry.id   AF-A0A1V5JPC0-F1
#
_cell.length_a   1.000
_cell.length_b   1.000
_cell.length_c   1.000
_cell.angle_alpha   90.00
_cell.angle_beta   90.00
_cell.angle_gamma   90.00
#
_symmetry.space_group_name_H-M   'P 1'
#
loop_
_entity.id
_entity.type
_entity.pdbx_description
1 polymer ?
#
loop_
_entity_poly.entity_id
_entity_poly.type
_entity_poly.pdbx_seq_one_letter_code
_entity_poly.pdbx_strand_id
1 'polypeptide(L)'
;MAFVLGTAFAGLGGALYAHHMRFVSASDFGFPVSVMLLSVVVLGGMGSLWGPVLGALILGVLPEIFRPLTEYRLLLYATLLLLMIRFQPGGILGPGSLARKIFSFRRKGGEAS
;
A
#
# COMPACT_ATOMS: atom_id res chain seq x y z
N MET A 1 24.09 0.14 2.89
CA MET A 1 23.50 0.78 4.09
C MET A 1 21.99 0.89 4.03
N ALA A 2 21.39 1.32 2.91
CA ALA A 2 19.92 1.41 2.78
C ALA A 2 19.18 0.09 3.09
N PHE A 3 19.69 -1.06 2.63
CA PHE A 3 19.10 -2.37 2.94
C PHE A 3 19.11 -2.68 4.45
N VAL A 4 20.25 -2.46 5.12
CA VAL A 4 20.41 -2.70 6.56
C VAL A 4 19.49 -1.81 7.39
N LEU A 5 19.39 -0.53 7.04
CA LEU A 5 18.46 0.38 7.71
C LEU A 5 17.01 -0.05 7.48
N GLY A 6 16.65 -0.41 6.24
CA GLY A 6 15.30 -0.88 5.91
C GLY A 6 14.90 -2.16 6.64
N THR A 7 15.80 -3.15 6.70
CA THR A 7 15.54 -4.39 7.44
C THR A 7 15.51 -4.20 8.95
N ALA A 8 16.31 -3.28 9.50
CA ALA A 8 16.27 -2.93 10.91
C ALA A 8 14.90 -2.34 11.32
N PHE A 9 14.36 -1.41 10.53
CA PHE A 9 13.01 -0.85 10.77
C PHE A 9 11.91 -1.90 10.55
N ALA A 10 12.01 -2.72 9.52
CA ALA A 10 11.06 -3.80 9.26
C ALA A 10 11.04 -4.83 10.41
N GLY A 11 12.21 -5.21 10.92
CA GLY A 11 12.35 -6.11 12.07
C GLY A 11 11.80 -5.53 13.37
N LEU A 12 12.07 -4.24 13.63
CA LEU A 12 11.51 -3.52 14.79
C LEU A 12 9.97 -3.48 14.74
N GLY A 13 9.40 -3.16 13.58
CA GLY A 13 7.94 -3.16 13.39
C GLY A 13 7.32 -4.55 13.62
N GLY A 14 7.95 -5.60 13.10
CA GLY A 14 7.52 -6.98 13.31
C GLY A 14 7.60 -7.42 14.77
N ALA A 15 8.67 -7.07 15.48
CA ALA A 15 8.83 -7.38 16.91
C ALA A 15 7.77 -6.68 17.77
N LEU A 16 7.47 -5.40 17.49
CA LEU A 16 6.41 -4.65 18.16
C LEU A 16 5.03 -5.25 17.88
N TYR A 17 4.76 -5.64 16.63
CA TYR A 17 3.50 -6.27 16.26
C TYR A 17 3.29 -7.62 16.98
N ALA A 18 4.33 -8.46 17.03
CA ALA A 18 4.30 -9.73 17.74
C ALA A 18 4.06 -9.53 19.25
N HIS A 19 4.71 -8.53 19.85
CA HIS A 19 4.50 -8.18 21.25
C HIS A 19 3.07 -7.68 21.52
N HIS A 20 2.49 -6.91 20.59
CA HIS A 20 1.12 -6.40 20.73
C HIS A 20 0.08 -7.52 20.66
N MET A 21 0.22 -8.46 19.73
CA MET A 21 -0.75 -9.54 19.58
C MET A 21 -0.70 -10.57 20.71
N ARG A 22 0.43 -10.70 21.42
CA ARG A 22 0.70 -11.65 22.55
C ARG A 22 0.53 -13.14 22.23
N PHE A 23 -0.26 -13.47 21.22
CA PHE A 23 -0.50 -14.79 20.67
C PHE A 23 -0.54 -14.63 19.14
N VAL A 24 0.42 -15.24 18.45
CA VAL A 24 0.47 -15.23 16.98
C VAL A 24 0.00 -16.60 16.52
N SER A 25 -1.20 -16.67 15.94
CA SER A 25 -1.67 -17.87 15.28
C SER A 25 -1.24 -17.85 13.81
N ALA A 26 -0.91 -19.01 13.25
CA ALA A 26 -0.69 -19.15 11.81
C ALA A 26 -1.92 -18.73 10.98
N SER A 27 -3.12 -18.76 11.58
CA SER A 27 -4.34 -18.26 10.95
C SER A 27 -4.36 -16.75 10.75
N ASP A 28 -3.67 -15.98 11.61
CA ASP A 28 -3.68 -14.51 11.55
C ASP A 28 -2.85 -13.98 10.38
N PHE A 29 -1.80 -14.71 9.99
CA PHE A 29 -0.98 -14.44 8.80
C PHE A 29 -1.43 -15.26 7.58
N GLY A 30 -2.69 -15.70 7.58
CA GLY A 30 -3.27 -16.46 6.48
C GLY A 30 -3.47 -15.65 5.20
N PHE A 31 -4.16 -16.27 4.24
CA PHE A 31 -4.44 -15.69 2.93
C PHE A 31 -4.97 -14.24 2.93
N PRO A 32 -5.87 -13.82 3.85
CA PRO A 32 -6.38 -12.44 3.84
C PRO A 32 -5.32 -11.38 4.07
N VAL A 33 -4.33 -11.65 4.92
CA VAL A 33 -3.22 -10.71 5.17
C VAL A 33 -2.30 -10.63 3.96
N SER A 34 -2.01 -11.76 3.30
CA SER A 34 -1.23 -11.77 2.06
C SER A 34 -1.89 -10.94 0.96
N VAL A 35 -3.20 -11.11 0.73
CA VAL A 35 -3.94 -10.31 -0.26
C VAL A 35 -3.95 -8.83 0.12
N MET A 36 -4.12 -8.51 1.41
CA MET A 36 -4.06 -7.13 1.90
C MET A 36 -2.69 -6.49 1.65
N LEU A 37 -1.59 -7.16 2.01
CA LEU A 37 -0.22 -6.67 1.82
C LEU A 37 0.09 -6.46 0.34
N LEU A 38 -0.29 -7.42 -0.51
CA LEU A 38 -0.16 -7.28 -1.97
C LEU A 38 -0.98 -6.09 -2.47
N SER A 39 -2.21 -5.92 -1.99
CA SER A 39 -3.07 -4.80 -2.37
C SER A 39 -2.43 -3.47 -2.01
N VAL A 40 -1.83 -3.34 -0.83
CA VAL A 40 -1.09 -2.15 -0.39
C VAL A 40 0.06 -1.81 -1.33
N VAL A 41 0.88 -2.80 -1.67
CA VAL A 41 2.05 -2.59 -2.54
C VAL A 41 1.65 -2.31 -3.99
N VAL A 42 0.66 -3.03 -4.52
CA VAL A 42 0.17 -2.87 -5.89
C VAL A 42 -0.58 -1.55 -6.07
N LEU A 43 -1.44 -1.19 -5.11
CA LEU A 43 -2.13 0.12 -5.09
C LEU A 43 -1.11 1.25 -5.01
N GLY A 44 -0.11 1.13 -4.13
CA GLY A 44 0.97 2.10 -3.98
C GLY A 44 1.89 2.23 -5.21
N GLY A 45 2.16 1.11 -5.87
CA GLY A 45 3.08 0.99 -7.00
C GLY A 45 4.47 0.49 -6.59
N MET A 46 4.98 -0.50 -7.34
CA MET A 46 6.25 -1.19 -7.05
C MET A 46 7.51 -0.34 -7.29
N GLY A 47 7.38 0.85 -7.89
CA GLY A 47 8.51 1.68 -8.33
C GLY A 47 8.87 2.86 -7.41
N SER A 48 8.20 3.04 -6.27
CA SER A 48 8.39 4.21 -5.40
C SER A 48 8.40 3.82 -3.92
N LEU A 49 9.35 4.36 -3.15
CA LEU A 49 9.41 4.23 -1.68
C LEU A 49 8.16 4.79 -0.99
N TRP A 50 7.55 5.84 -1.54
CA TRP A 50 6.34 6.48 -0.98
C TRP A 50 5.04 5.81 -1.41
N GLY A 51 5.07 4.98 -2.46
CA GLY A 51 3.90 4.28 -2.98
C GLY A 51 3.22 3.39 -1.93
N PRO A 52 3.94 2.40 -1.37
CA PRO A 52 3.38 1.50 -0.35
C PRO A 52 2.89 2.22 0.90
N VAL A 53 3.54 3.33 1.30
CA VAL A 53 3.12 4.15 2.45
C VAL A 53 1.74 4.77 2.20
N LEU A 54 1.52 5.35 1.03
CA LEU A 54 0.20 5.87 0.61
C LEU A 54 -0.83 4.75 0.46
N GLY A 55 -0.44 3.62 -0.13
CA GLY A 55 -1.31 2.45 -0.26
C GLY A 55 -1.78 1.91 1.09
N ALA A 56 -0.89 1.87 2.09
CA ALA A 56 -1.19 1.44 3.44
C ALA A 56 -2.13 2.43 4.16
N LEU A 57 -1.92 3.73 3.97
CA LEU A 57 -2.81 4.77 4.48
C LEU A 57 -4.22 4.65 3.91
N ILE A 58 -4.34 4.53 2.59
CA ILE A 58 -5.64 4.44 1.91
C ILE A 58 -6.36 3.15 2.32
N LEU A 59 -5.72 1.98 2.18
CA LEU A 59 -6.34 0.69 2.51
C LEU A 59 -6.48 0.46 4.01
N GLY A 60 -5.75 1.19 4.86
CA GLY A 60 -5.94 1.18 6.31
C GLY A 60 -7.21 1.92 6.71
N VAL A 61 -7.44 3.11 6.15
CA VAL A 61 -8.59 3.97 6.47
C VAL A 61 -9.87 3.53 5.75
N LEU A 62 -9.75 2.98 4.55
CA LEU A 62 -10.89 2.52 3.74
C LEU A 62 -11.85 1.57 4.50
N PRO A 63 -11.39 0.46 5.12
CA PRO A 63 -12.27 -0.44 5.87
C PRO A 63 -12.84 0.18 7.15
N GLU A 64 -12.24 1.26 7.67
CA GLU A 64 -12.76 2.01 8.83
C GLU A 64 -14.01 2.81 8.46
N ILE A 65 -13.98 3.43 7.27
CA ILE A 65 -15.13 4.14 6.68
C ILE A 65 -16.21 3.13 6.28
N PHE A 66 -15.79 1.99 5.72
CA PHE A 66 -16.67 0.91 5.29
C PHE A 66 -16.86 -0.16 6.38
N ARG A 67 -17.17 0.29 7.60
CA ARG A 67 -17.45 -0.56 8.78
C ARG A 67 -18.49 -1.68 8.56
N PRO A 68 -19.55 -1.55 7.73
CA PRO A 68 -20.45 -2.67 7.46
C PRO A 68 -19.92 -3.68 6.43
N LEU A 69 -18.86 -3.35 5.67
CA LEU A 69 -18.24 -4.26 4.70
C LEU A 69 -17.06 -5.04 5.30
N THR A 70 -16.84 -4.95 6.62
CA THR A 70 -15.73 -5.63 7.29
C THR A 70 -15.79 -7.16 7.13
N GLU A 71 -16.99 -7.77 7.05
CA GLU A 71 -17.12 -9.20 6.74
C GLU A 71 -16.68 -9.54 5.31
N TYR A 72 -16.79 -8.60 4.38
CA TYR A 72 -16.40 -8.76 2.98
C TYR A 72 -15.00 -8.21 2.68
N ARG A 73 -14.20 -7.92 3.70
CA ARG A 73 -12.87 -7.29 3.56
C ARG A 73 -11.95 -8.04 2.59
N LEU A 74 -11.97 -9.38 2.63
CA LEU A 74 -11.18 -10.20 1.70
C LEU A 74 -11.61 -9.99 0.25
N LEU A 75 -12.92 -10.02 -0.03
CA LEU A 75 -13.46 -9.79 -1.36
C LEU A 75 -13.18 -8.37 -1.83
N LEU A 76 -13.26 -7.40 -0.92
CA LEU A 76 -12.96 -6.00 -1.20
C LEU A 76 -11.49 -5.83 -1.60
N TYR A 77 -10.55 -6.42 -0.85
CA TYR A 77 -9.12 -6.38 -1.17
C TYR A 77 -8.79 -7.12 -2.46
N ALA A 78 -9.31 -8.33 -2.66
CA ALA A 78 -9.10 -9.08 -3.89
C ALA A 78 -9.66 -8.34 -5.12
N THR A 79 -10.84 -7.71 -4.99
CA THR A 79 -11.45 -6.93 -6.07
C THR A 79 -10.66 -5.66 -6.36
N LEU A 80 -10.22 -4.93 -5.33
CA LEU A 80 -9.36 -3.75 -5.49
C LEU A 80 -8.03 -4.11 -6.15
N LEU A 81 -7.42 -5.23 -5.75
CA LEU A 81 -6.21 -5.76 -6.36
C LEU A 81 -6.42 -6.03 -7.85
N LEU A 82 -7.48 -6.76 -8.21
CA LEU A 82 -7.80 -7.07 -9.61
C LEU A 82 -8.09 -5.81 -10.43
N LEU A 83 -8.87 -4.87 -9.89
CA LEU A 83 -9.14 -3.59 -10.53
C LEU A 83 -7.84 -2.80 -10.76
N MET A 84 -6.95 -2.76 -9.77
CA MET A 84 -5.66 -2.09 -9.92
C MET A 84 -4.79 -2.74 -10.99
N ILE A 85 -4.70 -4.07 -11.01
CA ILE A 85 -3.97 -4.79 -12.06
C ILE A 85 -4.56 -4.48 -13.45
N ARG A 86 -5.89 -4.39 -13.55
CA ARG A 86 -6.60 -4.16 -14.81
C ARG A 86 -6.54 -2.70 -15.31
N PHE A 87 -6.62 -1.72 -14.40
CA PHE A 87 -6.70 -0.30 -14.74
C PHE A 87 -5.35 0.40 -14.69
N GLN A 88 -4.45 0.01 -13.79
CA GLN A 88 -3.15 0.67 -13.64
C GLN A 88 -2.10 -0.29 -13.03
N PRO A 89 -1.50 -1.19 -13.83
CA PRO A 89 -0.52 -2.18 -13.36
C PRO A 89 0.76 -1.56 -12.76
N GLY A 90 0.98 -0.26 -12.94
CA GLY A 90 2.07 0.50 -12.33
C GLY A 90 1.78 1.06 -10.92
N GLY A 91 0.54 0.98 -10.43
CA GLY A 91 0.10 1.59 -9.17
C GLY A 91 0.03 3.13 -9.21
N ILE A 92 -0.39 3.77 -8.11
CA ILE A 92 -0.65 5.22 -8.03
C ILE A 92 0.62 6.05 -8.26
N LEU A 93 1.82 5.56 -7.93
CA LEU A 93 3.09 6.28 -8.10
C LEU A 93 4.08 5.64 -9.11
N GLY A 94 3.62 4.74 -9.97
CA GLY A 94 4.49 4.07 -10.96
C GLY A 94 5.12 5.00 -12.02
N PRO A 95 6.21 4.56 -12.70
CA PRO A 95 6.93 5.34 -13.72
C PRO A 95 6.10 5.85 -14.91
N GLY A 96 4.90 5.28 -15.13
CA GLY A 96 3.90 5.73 -16.11
C GLY A 96 2.54 6.13 -15.50
N SER A 97 2.48 6.35 -14.19
CA SER A 97 1.24 6.65 -13.47
C SER A 97 0.79 8.11 -13.59
N LEU A 98 -0.53 8.33 -13.56
CA LEU A 98 -1.26 9.60 -13.44
C LEU A 98 -0.64 10.60 -12.44
N ALA A 99 -0.02 10.15 -11.35
CA ALA A 99 0.66 11.03 -10.39
C ALA A 99 1.81 11.82 -11.02
N ARG A 100 2.58 11.24 -11.94
CA ARG A 100 3.66 11.95 -12.65
C ARG A 100 3.09 12.97 -13.65
N LYS A 101 1.90 12.70 -14.21
CA LYS A 101 1.17 13.59 -15.14
C LYS A 101 0.57 14.81 -14.43
N ILE A 102 0.17 14.65 -13.17
CA ILE A 102 -0.28 15.74 -12.28
C ILE A 102 0.93 16.52 -11.73
N PHE A 103 2.02 15.84 -11.35
CA PHE A 103 3.20 16.48 -10.78
C PHE A 103 4.08 17.21 -11.82
N SER A 104 4.11 16.74 -13.08
CA SER A 104 4.83 17.44 -14.16
C SER A 104 4.13 18.72 -14.64
N PHE A 105 2.85 18.92 -14.28
CA PHE A 105 2.11 20.14 -14.61
C PHE A 105 2.47 21.33 -13.71
N ARG A 106 3.11 21.09 -12.56
CA ARG A 106 3.44 22.17 -11.60
C ARG A 106 4.85 22.76 -11.75
N ARG A 107 5.60 22.34 -12.77
CA ARG A 107 6.96 22.87 -13.05
C ARG A 107 7.06 23.78 -14.27
N LYS A 108 5.96 24.02 -14.99
CA LYS A 108 5.94 24.82 -16.23
C LYS A 108 5.33 26.22 -16.06
N GLY A 109 5.53 26.85 -14.91
CA GLY A 109 5.00 28.19 -14.58
C GLY A 109 5.99 29.17 -13.97
N GLY A 110 7.30 28.87 -14.03
CA GLY A 110 8.35 29.71 -13.41
C GLY A 110 9.34 30.36 -14.38
N GLU A 111 9.10 30.27 -15.69
CA GLU A 111 9.96 30.89 -16.71
C GLU A 111 9.08 31.71 -17.67
N ALA A 112 8.58 32.84 -17.19
CA ALA A 112 8.13 33.93 -18.04
C ALA A 112 8.22 35.25 -17.28
N SER A 113 9.30 35.97 -17.60
CA SER A 113 9.51 37.42 -17.49
C SER A 113 9.90 38.01 -16.14
#